data_AF-A0A914Z1F6-F1
#
_entry.id   AF-A0A914Z1F6-F1
#
_cell.length_a   1.000
_cell.length_b   1.000
_cell.length_c   1.000
_cell.angle_alpha   90.00
_cell.angle_beta   90.00
_cell.angle_gamma   90.00
#
_symmetry.space_group_name_H-M   'P 1'
#
loop_
_entity.id
_entity.type
_entity.pdbx_description
1 polymer ?
#
loop_
_entity_poly.entity_id
_entity_poly.type
_entity_poly.pdbx_seq_one_letter_code
_entity_poly.pdbx_strand_id
1 'polypeptide(L)'
;MSTFFEAPFKLKNHNYPNVETYYEACKLFCLIHYSCSTLVQKARYAAAAKKIASDVMKKYRIPRKVVDEWKLREGAQAVYNATHAKFDQNPDLKKKLLDTGDKFIVQCYEKDSIFGSGCTENELEDWFKKNNGKLIKIPIGVQIQSDKAIKVGNGRNLLGNFCMSIREEFRKMEEDMNSLQTLSLL
;
A
#
# COMPACT_ATOMS: atom_id res chain seq x y z
N MET A 1 -4.35 -8.50 1.91
CA MET A 1 -3.61 -7.21 1.96
C MET A 1 -3.39 -6.55 0.59
N SER A 2 -3.71 -7.23 -0.52
CA SER A 2 -3.62 -6.65 -1.87
C SER A 2 -4.39 -5.32 -2.04
N THR A 3 -3.87 -4.44 -2.90
CA THR A 3 -4.54 -3.19 -3.30
C THR A 3 -5.81 -3.41 -4.11
N PHE A 4 -5.96 -4.59 -4.73
CA PHE A 4 -7.11 -4.98 -5.53
C PHE A 4 -8.29 -5.50 -4.70
N PHE A 5 -8.04 -5.89 -3.45
CA PHE A 5 -9.09 -6.45 -2.59
C PHE A 5 -10.11 -5.37 -2.25
N GLU A 6 -11.38 -5.69 -2.52
CA GLU A 6 -12.54 -4.83 -2.27
C GLU A 6 -12.73 -4.62 -0.77
N ALA A 7 -12.49 -3.40 -0.35
CA ALA A 7 -12.61 -2.95 1.02
C ALA A 7 -12.90 -1.44 0.93
N PRO A 8 -14.18 -1.07 0.85
CA PRO A 8 -14.56 0.32 0.66
C PRO A 8 -14.01 1.20 1.79
N PHE A 9 -13.55 2.39 1.43
CA PHE A 9 -13.14 3.42 2.37
C PHE A 9 -13.39 4.80 1.77
N LYS A 10 -13.48 5.80 2.64
CA LYS A 10 -13.63 7.21 2.28
C LYS A 10 -12.30 7.94 2.46
N LEU A 11 -11.92 8.73 1.47
CA LEU A 11 -10.76 9.64 1.56
C LEU A 11 -11.05 10.94 0.81
N LYS A 12 -10.70 12.09 1.40
CA LYS A 12 -10.94 13.42 0.79
C LYS A 12 -12.35 13.58 0.21
N ASN A 13 -13.36 13.19 0.99
CA ASN A 13 -14.79 13.20 0.63
C ASN A 13 -15.26 12.28 -0.50
N HIS A 14 -14.39 11.41 -1.02
CA HIS A 14 -14.75 10.43 -2.05
C HIS A 14 -14.72 9.03 -1.48
N ASN A 15 -15.64 8.18 -1.94
CA ASN A 15 -15.64 6.75 -1.63
C ASN A 15 -14.84 6.01 -2.69
N TYR A 16 -14.00 5.09 -2.27
CA TYR A 16 -13.23 4.22 -3.15
C TYR A 16 -13.50 2.76 -2.80
N PRO A 17 -13.75 1.89 -3.80
CA PRO A 17 -14.04 0.48 -3.54
C PRO A 17 -12.80 -0.32 -3.10
N ASN A 18 -11.61 0.17 -3.45
CA ASN A 18 -10.33 -0.47 -3.15
C ASN A 18 -9.18 0.53 -3.30
N VAL A 19 -7.99 0.15 -2.82
CA VAL A 19 -6.78 0.99 -2.83
C VAL A 19 -6.32 1.27 -4.26
N GLU A 20 -6.43 0.29 -5.17
CA GLU A 20 -6.04 0.46 -6.57
C GLU A 20 -6.80 1.62 -7.24
N THR A 21 -8.11 1.72 -7.01
CA THR A 21 -8.95 2.76 -7.62
C THR A 21 -8.53 4.16 -7.13
N TYR A 22 -8.23 4.30 -5.84
CA TYR A 22 -7.68 5.55 -5.30
C TYR A 22 -6.30 5.88 -5.90
N TYR A 23 -5.40 4.90 -5.93
CA TYR A 23 -4.06 5.06 -6.49
C TYR A 23 -4.10 5.52 -7.95
N GLU A 24 -4.95 4.89 -8.76
CA GLU A 24 -5.13 5.23 -10.17
C GLU A 24 -5.76 6.63 -10.35
N ALA A 25 -6.67 7.04 -9.47
CA ALA A 25 -7.20 8.40 -9.47
C ALA A 25 -6.09 9.43 -9.15
N CYS A 26 -5.27 9.17 -8.13
CA CYS A 26 -4.13 10.03 -7.80
C CYS A 26 -3.13 10.12 -8.95
N LYS A 27 -2.85 9.00 -9.62
CA LYS A 27 -1.94 8.97 -10.77
C LYS A 27 -2.39 9.91 -11.88
N LEU A 28 -3.66 9.82 -12.27
CA LEU A 28 -4.23 10.68 -13.30
C LEU A 28 -4.33 12.16 -12.87
N PHE A 29 -4.62 12.40 -11.58
CA PHE A 29 -4.65 13.75 -11.02
C PHE A 29 -3.27 14.41 -11.10
N CYS A 30 -2.23 13.73 -10.60
CA CYS A 30 -0.88 14.28 -10.50
C CYS A 30 -0.19 14.41 -11.85
N LEU A 31 -0.38 13.45 -12.77
CA LEU A 31 0.40 13.38 -14.01
C LEU A 31 -0.31 13.99 -15.22
N ILE A 32 -1.61 14.29 -15.11
CA ILE A 32 -2.40 14.82 -16.21
C ILE A 32 -3.26 15.98 -15.73
N HIS A 33 -4.42 15.70 -15.11
CA HIS A 33 -5.36 16.72 -14.67
C HIS A 33 -6.49 16.11 -13.81
N TYR A 34 -7.13 16.94 -12.98
CA TYR A 34 -8.28 16.54 -12.15
C TYR A 34 -9.44 15.93 -12.95
N SER A 35 -9.75 16.46 -14.12
CA SER A 35 -10.83 15.90 -14.97
C SER A 35 -10.57 14.46 -15.40
N CYS A 36 -9.30 14.02 -15.47
CA CYS A 36 -8.97 12.63 -15.81
C CYS A 36 -9.09 11.70 -14.60
N SER A 37 -8.85 12.19 -13.38
CA SER A 37 -8.94 11.35 -12.17
C SER A 37 -10.36 10.88 -11.86
N THR A 38 -11.38 11.61 -12.30
CA THR A 38 -12.78 11.19 -12.12
C THR A 38 -13.17 10.01 -13.04
N LEU A 39 -12.39 9.74 -14.09
CA LEU A 39 -12.69 8.64 -15.04
C LEU A 39 -12.61 7.27 -14.38
N VAL A 40 -11.69 7.06 -13.45
CA VAL A 40 -11.55 5.77 -12.77
C VAL A 40 -12.68 5.50 -11.77
N GLN A 41 -13.46 6.51 -11.38
CA GLN A 41 -14.65 6.33 -10.53
C GLN A 41 -15.75 5.54 -11.23
N LYS A 42 -15.70 5.42 -12.56
CA LYS A 42 -16.62 4.59 -13.35
C LYS A 42 -16.22 3.12 -13.36
N ALA A 43 -15.06 2.76 -12.81
CA ALA A 43 -14.58 1.38 -12.81
C ALA A 43 -15.38 0.53 -11.84
N ARG A 44 -15.83 -0.64 -12.30
CA ARG A 44 -16.54 -1.61 -11.46
C ARG A 44 -15.62 -2.35 -10.48
N TYR A 45 -14.34 -2.55 -10.85
CA TYR A 45 -13.35 -3.30 -10.08
C TYR A 45 -11.94 -2.78 -10.36
N ALA A 46 -10.99 -3.14 -9.49
CA ALA A 46 -9.60 -2.64 -9.51
C ALA A 46 -8.92 -2.75 -10.88
N ALA A 47 -9.02 -3.91 -11.55
CA ALA A 47 -8.41 -4.11 -12.86
C ALA A 47 -8.98 -3.17 -13.95
N ALA A 48 -10.27 -2.83 -13.87
CA ALA A 48 -10.88 -1.85 -14.78
C ALA A 48 -10.35 -0.43 -14.52
N ALA A 49 -10.17 -0.03 -13.26
CA ALA A 49 -9.58 1.27 -12.90
C ALA A 49 -8.16 1.39 -13.46
N LYS A 50 -7.34 0.35 -13.28
CA LYS A 50 -5.98 0.27 -13.82
C LYS A 50 -5.97 0.36 -15.35
N LYS A 51 -6.91 -0.33 -16.03
CA LYS A 51 -7.01 -0.28 -17.49
C LYS A 51 -7.37 1.11 -17.98
N ILE A 52 -8.38 1.74 -17.39
CA ILE A 52 -8.80 3.12 -17.72
C ILE A 52 -7.62 4.07 -17.59
N ALA A 53 -6.93 4.04 -16.46
CA ALA A 53 -5.80 4.93 -16.25
C ALA A 53 -4.66 4.65 -17.23
N SER A 54 -4.32 3.38 -17.52
CA SER A 54 -3.32 3.02 -18.52
C SER A 54 -3.66 3.59 -19.91
N ASP A 55 -4.92 3.50 -20.33
CA ASP A 55 -5.37 4.03 -21.62
C ASP A 55 -5.30 5.55 -21.68
N VAL A 56 -5.66 6.23 -20.59
CA VAL A 56 -5.54 7.69 -20.49
C VAL A 56 -4.06 8.11 -20.54
N MET A 57 -3.17 7.46 -19.79
CA MET A 57 -1.73 7.75 -19.82
C MET A 57 -1.15 7.58 -21.22
N LYS A 58 -1.56 6.52 -21.94
CA LYS A 58 -1.17 6.30 -23.34
C LYS A 58 -1.68 7.40 -24.27
N LYS A 59 -2.95 7.79 -24.12
CA LYS A 59 -3.57 8.88 -24.91
C LYS A 59 -2.82 10.20 -24.75
N TYR A 60 -2.43 10.55 -23.54
CA TYR A 60 -1.66 11.77 -23.23
C TYR A 60 -0.15 11.60 -23.43
N ARG A 61 0.31 10.43 -23.89
CA ARG A 61 1.73 10.13 -24.17
C ARG A 61 2.65 10.40 -22.98
N ILE A 62 2.18 10.12 -21.76
CA ILE A 62 2.99 10.32 -20.57
C ILE A 62 4.17 9.33 -20.58
N PRO A 63 5.43 9.80 -20.49
CA PRO A 63 6.59 8.92 -20.53
C PRO A 63 6.63 7.95 -19.35
N ARG A 64 7.02 6.70 -19.60
CA ARG A 64 7.15 5.67 -18.56
C ARG A 64 8.03 6.12 -17.39
N LYS A 65 9.14 6.82 -17.68
CA LYS A 65 10.05 7.36 -16.66
C LYS A 65 9.34 8.28 -15.67
N VAL A 66 8.45 9.16 -16.15
CA VAL A 66 7.67 10.07 -15.29
C VAL A 66 6.73 9.27 -14.39
N VAL A 67 6.10 8.22 -14.92
CA VAL A 67 5.23 7.33 -14.14
C VAL A 67 6.02 6.59 -13.07
N ASP A 68 7.20 6.08 -13.42
CA ASP A 68 8.06 5.35 -12.50
C ASP A 68 8.57 6.28 -11.38
N GLU A 69 8.99 7.51 -11.70
CA GLU A 69 9.41 8.51 -10.71
C GLU A 69 8.29 8.92 -9.75
N TRP A 70 7.07 9.08 -10.26
CA TRP A 70 5.88 9.34 -9.44
C TRP A 70 5.53 8.15 -8.55
N LYS A 71 5.60 6.93 -9.10
CA LYS A 71 5.33 5.69 -8.35
C LYS A 71 6.24 5.55 -7.12
N LEU A 72 7.48 6.03 -7.21
CA LEU A 72 8.47 5.98 -6.13
C LEU A 72 8.31 7.09 -5.07
N ARG A 73 7.50 8.11 -5.33
CA ARG A 73 7.28 9.28 -4.46
C ARG A 73 5.80 9.40 -4.09
N GLU A 74 5.05 10.22 -4.81
CA GLU A 74 3.65 10.53 -4.51
C GLU A 74 2.75 9.29 -4.63
N GLY A 75 3.07 8.39 -5.56
CA GLY A 75 2.36 7.11 -5.72
C GLY A 75 2.51 6.21 -4.50
N ALA A 76 3.71 6.13 -3.92
CA ALA A 76 3.95 5.38 -2.69
C ALA A 76 3.15 5.95 -1.52
N GLN A 77 3.15 7.27 -1.36
CA GLN A 77 2.34 7.97 -0.36
C GLN A 77 0.84 7.73 -0.55
N ALA A 78 0.36 7.73 -1.80
CA ALA A 78 -1.04 7.47 -2.12
C ALA A 78 -1.45 6.05 -1.70
N VAL A 79 -0.62 5.03 -2.00
CA VAL A 79 -0.88 3.65 -1.58
C VAL A 79 -0.87 3.52 -0.06
N TYR A 80 0.10 4.12 0.63
CA TYR A 80 0.17 4.09 2.08
C TYR A 80 -1.10 4.69 2.71
N ASN A 81 -1.48 5.92 2.33
CA ASN A 81 -2.66 6.61 2.88
C ASN A 81 -3.96 5.83 2.65
N ALA A 82 -4.15 5.29 1.44
CA ALA A 82 -5.33 4.50 1.14
C ALA A 82 -5.32 3.14 1.84
N THR A 83 -4.15 2.52 2.02
CA THR A 83 -4.02 1.27 2.78
C THR A 83 -4.34 1.50 4.25
N HIS A 84 -3.86 2.59 4.84
CA HIS A 84 -4.21 2.98 6.20
C HIS A 84 -5.72 3.18 6.33
N ALA A 85 -6.32 4.02 5.49
CA ALA A 85 -7.77 4.30 5.52
C ALA A 85 -8.61 3.02 5.31
N LYS A 86 -8.18 2.13 4.42
CA LYS A 86 -8.78 0.82 4.22
C LYS A 86 -8.81 0.01 5.51
N PHE A 87 -7.69 -0.13 6.21
CA PHE A 87 -7.69 -0.92 7.44
C PHE A 87 -8.46 -0.21 8.56
N ASP A 88 -8.26 1.09 8.73
CA ASP A 88 -8.90 1.88 9.78
C ASP A 88 -10.44 1.84 9.70
N GLN A 89 -10.99 1.97 8.48
CA GLN A 89 -12.44 1.99 8.26
C GLN A 89 -13.06 0.60 8.08
N ASN A 90 -12.28 -0.48 8.10
CA ASN A 90 -12.77 -1.85 7.97
C ASN A 90 -12.29 -2.69 9.18
N PRO A 91 -13.07 -2.73 10.29
CA PRO A 91 -12.65 -3.33 11.56
C PRO A 91 -12.16 -4.78 11.45
N ASP A 92 -12.83 -5.61 10.64
CA ASP A 92 -12.42 -7.01 10.42
C ASP A 92 -11.05 -7.11 9.74
N LEU A 93 -10.74 -6.19 8.82
CA LEU A 93 -9.43 -6.14 8.18
C LEU A 93 -8.38 -5.60 9.13
N LYS A 94 -8.70 -4.57 9.94
CA LYS A 94 -7.81 -4.06 10.99
C LYS A 94 -7.43 -5.19 11.94
N LYS A 95 -8.42 -5.95 12.42
CA LYS A 95 -8.19 -7.12 13.27
C LYS A 95 -7.29 -8.13 12.59
N LYS A 96 -7.57 -8.52 11.33
CA LYS A 96 -6.72 -9.44 10.57
C LYS A 96 -5.27 -8.94 10.42
N LEU A 97 -5.07 -7.62 10.32
CA LEU A 97 -3.73 -7.03 10.28
C LEU A 97 -3.03 -7.14 11.64
N LEU A 98 -3.71 -6.79 12.73
CA LEU A 98 -3.17 -6.91 14.09
C LEU A 98 -2.87 -8.38 14.47
N ASP A 99 -3.76 -9.31 14.10
CA ASP A 99 -3.62 -10.76 14.30
C ASP A 99 -2.38 -11.35 13.59
N THR A 100 -1.76 -10.61 12.65
CA THR A 100 -0.47 -11.03 12.08
C THR A 100 0.67 -11.00 13.10
N GLY A 101 0.48 -10.35 14.26
CA GLY A 101 1.49 -10.28 15.30
C GLY A 101 2.77 -9.64 14.75
N ASP A 102 3.92 -10.21 15.05
CA ASP A 102 5.21 -9.70 14.56
C ASP A 102 5.67 -10.40 13.28
N LYS A 103 4.76 -11.11 12.59
CA LYS A 103 5.09 -11.79 11.34
C LYS A 103 5.50 -10.77 10.28
N PHE A 104 6.50 -11.16 9.50
CA PHE A 104 6.94 -10.44 8.32
C PHE A 104 5.92 -10.59 7.19
N ILE A 105 5.43 -9.46 6.67
CA ILE A 105 4.41 -9.45 5.61
C ILE A 105 5.08 -9.22 4.27
N VAL A 106 4.83 -10.12 3.31
CA VAL A 106 5.34 -9.98 1.94
C VAL A 106 4.21 -10.02 0.93
N GLN A 107 4.21 -9.05 0.01
CA GLN A 107 3.41 -9.10 -1.20
C GLN A 107 4.19 -9.86 -2.27
N CYS A 108 3.91 -11.15 -2.41
CA CYS A 108 4.54 -11.98 -3.42
C CYS A 108 3.94 -11.69 -4.81
N TYR A 109 4.71 -11.04 -5.69
CA TYR A 109 4.30 -10.80 -7.07
C TYR A 109 5.52 -10.49 -7.96
N GLU A 110 5.80 -11.38 -8.91
CA GLU A 110 6.96 -11.30 -9.80
C GLU A 110 7.00 -10.05 -10.68
N LYS A 111 5.84 -9.48 -11.02
CA LYS A 111 5.72 -8.35 -11.96
C LYS A 111 5.73 -6.98 -11.28
N ASP A 112 5.93 -6.92 -9.97
CA ASP A 112 6.08 -5.65 -9.23
C ASP A 112 7.24 -5.71 -8.24
N SER A 113 8.36 -5.12 -8.62
CA SER A 113 9.55 -4.99 -7.77
C SER A 113 9.52 -3.77 -6.84
N ILE A 114 8.48 -2.93 -6.90
CA ILE A 114 8.34 -1.74 -6.04
C ILE A 114 7.41 -2.06 -4.87
N PHE A 115 6.14 -2.37 -5.15
CA PHE A 115 5.19 -2.68 -4.08
C PHE A 115 5.25 -4.14 -3.63
N GLY A 116 5.67 -5.04 -4.52
CA GLY A 116 5.86 -6.46 -4.25
C GLY A 116 7.33 -6.87 -4.10
N SER A 117 7.52 -8.18 -3.92
CA SER A 117 8.83 -8.84 -3.84
C SER A 117 9.55 -8.97 -5.18
N GLY A 118 8.89 -8.73 -6.31
CA GLY A 118 9.46 -9.01 -7.64
C GLY A 118 9.86 -10.49 -7.83
N CYS A 119 9.27 -11.38 -7.04
CA CYS A 119 9.57 -12.82 -7.03
C CYS A 119 8.29 -13.66 -7.12
N THR A 120 8.47 -14.88 -7.60
CA THR A 120 7.56 -16.02 -7.39
C THR A 120 7.62 -16.49 -5.93
N GLU A 121 6.69 -17.37 -5.56
CA GLU A 121 6.66 -17.98 -4.22
C GLU A 121 7.92 -18.81 -3.96
N ASN A 122 8.34 -19.66 -4.91
CA ASN A 122 9.54 -20.48 -4.79
C ASN A 122 10.82 -19.65 -4.58
N GLU A 123 11.00 -18.57 -5.37
CA GLU A 123 12.15 -17.68 -5.22
C GLU A 123 12.14 -16.96 -3.87
N LEU A 124 10.93 -16.62 -3.37
CA LEU A 124 10.77 -16.00 -2.07
C LEU A 124 11.06 -16.98 -0.93
N GLU A 125 10.66 -18.25 -1.04
CA GLU A 125 11.05 -19.29 -0.09
C GLU A 125 12.55 -19.47 -0.03
N ASP A 126 13.23 -19.53 -1.18
CA ASP A 126 14.69 -19.61 -1.23
C ASP A 126 15.35 -18.38 -0.61
N TRP A 127 14.77 -17.20 -0.81
CA TRP A 127 15.22 -15.99 -0.13
C TRP A 127 15.05 -16.11 1.39
N PHE A 128 13.94 -16.64 1.89
CA PHE A 128 13.74 -16.85 3.33
C PHE A 128 14.73 -17.87 3.90
N LYS A 129 14.95 -19.00 3.22
CA LYS A 129 15.94 -20.02 3.63
C LYS A 129 17.34 -19.41 3.76
N LYS A 130 17.75 -18.59 2.78
CA LYS A 130 19.06 -17.89 2.77
C LYS A 130 19.19 -16.80 3.84
N ASN A 131 18.07 -16.31 4.38
CA ASN A 131 18.03 -15.26 5.40
C ASN A 131 17.53 -15.75 6.75
N ASN A 132 17.37 -17.06 6.94
CA ASN A 132 16.94 -17.64 8.20
C ASN A 132 17.90 -17.25 9.33
N GLY A 133 17.36 -16.83 10.48
CA GLY A 133 18.13 -16.37 11.64
C GLY A 133 18.74 -14.98 11.50
N LYS A 134 18.59 -14.28 10.36
CA LYS A 134 19.08 -12.90 10.21
C LYS A 134 18.08 -11.90 10.77
N LEU A 135 18.60 -10.91 11.48
CA LEU A 135 17.81 -9.76 11.92
C LEU A 135 17.57 -8.80 10.75
N ILE A 136 16.31 -8.46 10.52
CA ILE A 136 15.89 -7.53 9.47
C ILE A 136 15.30 -6.28 10.14
N LYS A 137 15.91 -5.11 9.89
CA LYS A 137 15.43 -3.83 10.43
C LYS A 137 14.44 -3.19 9.47
N ILE A 138 13.15 -3.28 9.80
CA ILE A 138 12.08 -2.72 8.98
C ILE A 138 11.90 -1.25 9.33
N PRO A 139 12.13 -0.31 8.38
CA PRO A 139 11.82 1.08 8.65
C PRO A 139 10.31 1.19 8.79
N ILE A 140 9.84 1.76 9.90
CA ILE A 140 8.43 2.00 10.18
C ILE A 140 8.11 3.47 9.91
N GLY A 141 7.03 3.74 9.20
CA GLY A 141 6.42 5.08 9.07
C GLY A 141 6.26 5.62 7.65
N VAL A 142 5.58 6.77 7.56
CA VAL A 142 5.07 7.37 6.31
C VAL A 142 6.17 7.82 5.33
N GLN A 143 7.34 8.20 5.84
CA GLN A 143 8.41 8.83 5.05
C GLN A 143 9.38 7.83 4.39
N ILE A 144 8.96 6.58 4.17
CA ILE A 144 9.81 5.62 3.46
C ILE A 144 9.90 6.05 2.00
N GLN A 145 10.95 6.82 1.71
CA GLN A 145 11.45 6.94 0.36
C GLN A 145 11.78 5.52 -0.11
N SER A 146 11.27 5.16 -1.28
CA SER A 146 11.33 3.80 -1.81
C SER A 146 12.75 3.22 -1.92
N ASP A 147 13.78 4.07 -1.93
CA ASP A 147 15.20 3.72 -1.90
C ASP A 147 15.68 3.19 -0.54
N LYS A 148 14.99 3.53 0.56
CA LYS A 148 15.31 3.07 1.92
C LYS A 148 14.57 1.79 2.33
N ALA A 149 13.68 1.27 1.47
CA ALA A 149 12.98 0.03 1.73
C ALA A 149 13.92 -1.18 1.62
N ILE A 150 13.73 -2.16 2.50
CA ILE A 150 14.49 -3.40 2.45
C ILE A 150 14.17 -4.15 1.16
N LYS A 151 15.20 -4.67 0.52
CA LYS A 151 15.01 -5.61 -0.57
C LYS A 151 14.58 -6.98 -0.04
N VAL A 152 13.43 -7.46 -0.53
CA VAL A 152 12.88 -8.79 -0.25
C VAL A 152 12.77 -9.50 -1.59
N GLY A 153 13.56 -10.56 -1.78
CA GLY A 153 13.74 -11.15 -3.11
C GLY A 153 14.39 -10.15 -4.06
N ASN A 154 13.74 -9.91 -5.20
CA ASN A 154 14.19 -9.00 -6.26
C ASN A 154 13.55 -7.60 -6.18
N GLY A 155 12.68 -7.38 -5.21
CA GLY A 155 11.87 -6.17 -5.07
C GLY A 155 11.99 -5.53 -3.69
N ARG A 156 11.20 -4.48 -3.46
CA ARG A 156 11.23 -3.65 -2.24
C ARG A 156 10.14 -4.00 -1.23
N ASN A 157 9.13 -4.77 -1.64
CA ASN A 157 8.01 -5.17 -0.80
C ASN A 157 7.37 -3.98 -0.04
N LEU A 158 7.23 -2.81 -0.69
CA LEU A 158 6.73 -1.61 -0.03
C LEU A 158 5.34 -1.80 0.57
N LEU A 159 4.45 -2.56 -0.08
CA LEU A 159 3.12 -2.81 0.44
C LEU A 159 3.15 -3.64 1.73
N GLY A 160 4.01 -4.65 1.78
CA GLY A 160 4.24 -5.41 3.01
C GLY A 160 4.77 -4.52 4.13
N ASN A 161 5.72 -3.64 3.81
CA ASN A 161 6.24 -2.66 4.77
C ASN A 161 5.15 -1.69 5.27
N PHE A 162 4.32 -1.16 4.37
CA PHE A 162 3.20 -0.29 4.76
C PHE A 162 2.24 -1.00 5.70
N CYS A 163 1.87 -2.25 5.42
CA CYS A 163 1.04 -3.04 6.31
C CYS A 163 1.65 -3.19 7.71
N MET A 164 2.95 -3.50 7.80
CA MET A 164 3.65 -3.60 9.09
C MET A 164 3.74 -2.25 9.80
N SER A 165 3.99 -1.15 9.08
CA SER A 165 4.02 0.20 9.64
C SER A 165 2.67 0.60 10.23
N ILE A 166 1.60 0.42 9.45
CA ILE A 166 0.22 0.71 9.86
C ILE A 166 -0.19 -0.17 11.06
N ARG A 167 0.25 -1.44 11.09
CA ARG A 167 0.02 -2.33 12.24
C ARG A 167 0.62 -1.76 13.52
N GLU A 168 1.87 -1.29 13.48
CA GLU A 168 2.50 -0.70 14.67
C GLU A 168 1.87 0.64 15.08
N GLU A 169 1.38 1.43 14.11
CA GLU A 169 0.63 2.65 14.40
C GLU A 169 -0.68 2.34 15.13
N PHE A 170 -1.43 1.33 14.69
CA PHE A 170 -2.65 0.91 15.39
C PHE A 170 -2.40 0.36 16.79
N ARG A 171 -1.33 -0.43 16.98
CA ARG A 171 -0.93 -0.92 18.31
C ARG A 171 -0.67 0.25 19.27
N LYS A 172 0.11 1.25 18.83
CA LYS A 172 0.40 2.44 19.64
C LYS A 172 -0.87 3.21 19.98
N MET A 173 -1.77 3.40 19.02
CA MET A 173 -3.06 4.06 19.28
C MET A 173 -3.92 3.29 20.31
N GLU A 174 -3.92 1.96 20.27
CA GLU A 174 -4.64 1.11 21.25
C GLU A 174 -3.99 1.20 22.64
N GLU A 175 -2.66 1.17 22.73
CA GLU A 175 -1.90 1.37 23.97
C GLU A 175 -2.19 2.76 24.59
N ASP A 176 -2.10 3.82 23.78
CA ASP A 176 -2.36 5.20 24.20
C ASP A 176 -3.80 5.35 24.71
N MET A 177 -4.79 4.80 24.01
CA MET A 177 -6.19 4.84 24.42
C MET A 177 -6.44 4.10 25.74
N ASN A 178 -5.84 2.92 25.93
CA ASN A 178 -5.94 2.16 27.16
C ASN A 178 -5.29 2.89 28.34
N SER A 179 -4.16 3.58 28.10
CA SER A 179 -3.48 4.38 29.12
C SER A 179 -4.33 5.56 29.59
N LEU A 180 -5.00 6.25 28.66
CA LEU A 180 -5.90 7.37 28.95
C LEU A 180 -7.14 6.93 29.74
N GLN A 181 -7.73 5.78 29.38
CA GLN A 181 -8.87 5.22 30.12
C GLN A 181 -8.49 4.86 31.55
N THR A 182 -7.32 4.27 31.76
CA THR A 182 -6.80 3.93 33.09
C THR A 182 -6.61 5.17 33.97
N LEU A 183 -6.12 6.28 33.41
CA LEU A 183 -5.95 7.55 34.12
C LEU A 183 -7.28 8.23 34.46
N SER A 184 -8.34 8.03 33.66
CA SER A 184 -9.67 8.62 33.91
C SER A 184 -10.48 7.92 35.00
N LEU A 185 -10.01 6.77 35.49
CA LEU A 185 -10.64 5.96 36.54
C LEU A 185 -9.98 6.13 37.92
N LEU A 186 -8.96 6.99 38.02
CA LEU A 186 -8.24 7.37 39.25
C LEU A 186 -8.64 8.80 39.67
#